data_AF-A0A1X6MMU6-F1
#
_entry.id   AF-A0A1X6MMU6-F1
#
_cell.length_a   1.000
_cell.length_b   1.000
_cell.length_c   1.000
_cell.angle_alpha   90.00
_cell.angle_beta   90.00
_cell.angle_gamma   90.00
#
_symmetry.space_group_name_H-M   'P 1'
#
loop_
_entity.id
_entity.type
_entity.pdbx_description
1 polymer ?
#
loop_
_entity_poly.entity_id
_entity_poly.type
_entity_poly.pdbx_seq_one_letter_code
_entity_poly.pdbx_strand_id
1 'polypeptide(L)'
;MTQLPLGTQDSVAVTPVSHSLDRRTLQLYADLFSILRSDALLVAALCEAVPLQEIDSLLQTIMLTLYYPNVRGERLALIVLQSLMSSRFESISDLSSLLNQNTALLRSLITYLRRTPGQTYLKAAIAPRVKRLVECDHLNLEISPVKVYNQMLTQIQADIGTLPSGLPRHVSADTAELDPNVQAIIAQRTTMLQGIADSFLSELTINEASVPHGIRCICKWIHEQALGRFPNASEREISSLIGTVYFTCLINPAIVAPHAYQLIEGIPARYPRRTLTTIARMFQRLVTSLPPDQEAHIAKLSSFTEKNQTKVDGFMGKLCEVNEQDTSSEVCLFAASS
;
A
#
# COMPACT_ATOMS: atom_id res chain seq x y z
N MET A 1 -2.46 10.65 10.33
CA MET A 1 -3.57 9.68 10.29
C MET A 1 -3.73 9.07 11.66
N THR A 2 -4.88 9.32 12.24
CA THR A 2 -5.21 9.20 13.67
C THR A 2 -5.15 7.75 14.13
N GLN A 3 -4.38 7.49 15.19
CA GLN A 3 -4.31 6.19 15.85
C GLN A 3 -5.65 5.90 16.55
N LEU A 4 -6.22 4.72 16.33
CA LEU A 4 -7.25 4.15 17.19
C LEU A 4 -6.60 3.65 18.49
N PRO A 5 -7.12 3.99 19.67
CA PRO A 5 -6.58 3.50 20.93
C PRO A 5 -7.01 2.05 21.19
N LEU A 6 -6.05 1.20 21.53
CA LEU A 6 -6.29 -0.12 22.12
C LEU A 6 -6.77 0.10 23.56
N GLY A 7 -8.08 -0.04 23.77
CA GLY A 7 -8.70 -0.01 25.08
C GLY A 7 -8.32 -1.21 25.92
N THR A 8 -7.98 -0.94 27.17
CA THR A 8 -7.78 -1.88 28.27
C THR A 8 -8.98 -2.81 28.43
N GLN A 9 -8.71 -4.11 28.61
CA GLN A 9 -9.70 -5.15 28.84
C GLN A 9 -10.36 -4.97 30.22
N ASP A 10 -11.51 -4.31 30.25
CA ASP A 10 -12.50 -4.52 31.31
C ASP A 10 -13.42 -5.67 30.87
N SER A 11 -13.36 -6.77 31.61
CA SER A 11 -14.18 -7.96 31.37
C SER A 11 -15.65 -7.68 31.75
N VAL A 12 -16.39 -7.10 30.82
CA VAL A 12 -17.86 -7.12 30.85
C VAL A 12 -18.29 -8.47 30.27
N ALA A 13 -18.89 -9.31 31.09
CA ALA A 13 -19.50 -10.55 30.65
C ALA A 13 -20.58 -10.24 29.61
N VAL A 14 -20.27 -10.48 28.33
CA VAL A 14 -21.24 -10.40 27.23
C VAL A 14 -22.14 -11.62 27.36
N THR A 15 -23.31 -11.45 27.97
CA THR A 15 -24.40 -12.42 27.83
C THR A 15 -24.71 -12.55 26.34
N PRO A 16 -24.63 -13.76 25.74
CA PRO A 16 -24.96 -13.94 24.34
C PRO A 16 -26.46 -13.68 24.19
N VAL A 17 -26.81 -12.55 23.59
CA VAL A 17 -28.20 -12.28 23.20
C VAL A 17 -28.52 -13.27 22.09
N SER A 18 -29.17 -14.38 22.45
CA SER A 18 -29.68 -15.35 21.50
C SER A 18 -30.92 -14.77 20.81
N HIS A 19 -30.70 -13.85 19.86
CA HIS A 19 -31.70 -13.63 18.82
C HIS A 19 -31.68 -14.86 17.91
N SER A 20 -32.40 -15.91 18.29
CA SER A 20 -32.68 -17.00 17.37
C SER A 20 -33.59 -16.45 16.28
N LEU A 21 -33.00 -16.14 15.12
CA LEU A 21 -33.77 -15.80 13.91
C LEU A 21 -34.74 -16.95 13.62
N ASP A 22 -35.99 -16.64 13.29
CA ASP A 22 -36.93 -17.68 12.93
C ASP A 22 -36.51 -18.38 11.62
N ARG A 23 -37.07 -19.57 11.37
CA ARG A 23 -36.70 -20.37 10.20
C ARG A 23 -36.97 -19.63 8.88
N ARG A 24 -37.97 -18.75 8.85
CA ARG A 24 -38.33 -17.99 7.65
C ARG A 24 -37.31 -16.89 7.38
N THR A 25 -36.90 -16.13 8.40
CA THR A 25 -35.87 -15.11 8.31
C THR A 25 -34.53 -15.71 7.92
N LEU A 26 -34.16 -16.88 8.48
CA LEU A 26 -32.96 -17.60 8.06
C LEU A 26 -33.00 -18.00 6.58
N GLN A 27 -34.16 -18.46 6.09
CA GLN A 27 -34.34 -18.77 4.67
C GLN A 27 -34.16 -17.53 3.80
N LEU A 28 -34.76 -16.40 4.18
CA LEU A 28 -34.63 -15.14 3.43
C LEU A 28 -33.17 -14.64 3.38
N TYR A 29 -32.42 -14.75 4.48
CA TYR A 29 -30.99 -14.43 4.46
C TYR A 29 -30.19 -15.42 3.60
N ALA A 30 -30.53 -16.71 3.62
CA ALA A 30 -29.88 -17.69 2.76
C ALA A 30 -30.13 -17.38 1.27
N ASP A 31 -31.35 -17.00 0.90
CA ASP A 31 -31.72 -16.59 -0.45
C ASP A 31 -30.95 -15.32 -0.86
N LEU A 32 -30.91 -14.32 0.03
CA LEU A 32 -30.12 -13.10 -0.18
C LEU A 32 -28.63 -13.41 -0.40
N PHE A 33 -28.01 -14.22 0.46
CA PHE A 33 -26.60 -14.57 0.32
C PHE A 33 -26.32 -15.43 -0.93
N SER A 34 -27.29 -16.24 -1.36
CA SER A 34 -27.21 -16.99 -2.62
C SER A 34 -27.12 -16.05 -3.82
N ILE A 35 -27.93 -14.98 -3.82
CA ILE A 35 -27.89 -13.92 -4.83
C ILE A 35 -26.54 -13.19 -4.79
N LEU A 36 -26.12 -12.71 -3.61
CA LEU A 36 -24.85 -11.98 -3.46
C LEU A 36 -23.62 -12.82 -3.84
N ARG A 37 -23.68 -14.15 -3.71
CA ARG A 37 -22.62 -15.09 -4.13
C ARG A 37 -22.60 -15.40 -5.63
N SER A 38 -23.54 -14.86 -6.39
CA SER A 38 -23.74 -15.21 -7.79
C SER A 38 -23.79 -13.99 -8.69
N ASP A 39 -24.37 -12.88 -8.20
CA ASP A 39 -24.51 -11.64 -8.96
C ASP A 39 -23.46 -10.59 -8.52
N ALA A 40 -22.32 -10.61 -9.19
CA ALA A 40 -21.24 -9.66 -8.93
C ALA A 40 -21.60 -8.21 -9.34
N LEU A 41 -22.51 -8.01 -10.30
CA LEU A 41 -22.92 -6.67 -10.73
C LEU A 41 -23.82 -6.02 -9.69
N LEU A 42 -24.73 -6.80 -9.08
CA LEU A 42 -25.47 -6.33 -7.91
C LEU A 42 -24.54 -5.92 -6.77
N VAL A 43 -23.49 -6.71 -6.51
CA VAL A 43 -22.49 -6.37 -5.48
C VAL A 43 -21.75 -5.07 -5.82
N ALA A 44 -21.36 -4.86 -7.08
CA ALA A 44 -20.75 -3.60 -7.51
C ALA A 44 -21.70 -2.41 -7.28
N ALA A 45 -22.97 -2.53 -7.68
CA ALA A 45 -23.98 -1.50 -7.45
C ALA A 45 -24.20 -1.22 -5.95
N LEU A 46 -24.19 -2.26 -5.10
CA LEU A 46 -24.25 -2.10 -3.65
C LEU A 46 -23.04 -1.33 -3.10
N CYS A 47 -21.83 -1.62 -3.59
CA CYS A 47 -20.63 -0.89 -3.18
C CYS A 47 -20.70 0.61 -3.51
N GLU A 48 -21.37 1.00 -4.60
CA GLU A 48 -21.58 2.40 -4.97
C GLU A 48 -22.72 3.07 -4.20
N ALA A 49 -23.75 2.30 -3.84
CA ALA A 49 -24.92 2.81 -3.12
C ALA A 49 -24.71 2.97 -1.62
N VAL A 50 -23.83 2.17 -1.01
CA VAL A 50 -23.60 2.16 0.44
C VAL A 50 -22.74 3.36 0.88
N PRO A 51 -23.08 4.01 2.01
CA PRO A 51 -22.25 5.08 2.55
C PRO A 51 -20.80 4.62 2.79
N LEU A 52 -19.83 5.48 2.48
CA LEU A 52 -18.41 5.14 2.61
C LEU A 52 -17.98 4.75 4.04
N GLN A 53 -18.75 5.13 5.07
CA GLN A 53 -18.52 4.74 6.45
C GLN A 53 -18.83 3.25 6.72
N GLU A 54 -19.72 2.66 5.92
CA GLU A 54 -20.22 1.28 6.11
C GLU A 54 -19.64 0.29 5.10
N ILE A 55 -18.98 0.79 4.05
CA ILE A 55 -18.47 -0.04 2.94
C ILE A 55 -17.46 -1.09 3.41
N ASP A 56 -16.63 -0.79 4.42
CA ASP A 56 -15.65 -1.75 4.93
C ASP A 56 -16.35 -3.01 5.50
N SER A 57 -17.50 -2.86 6.18
CA SER A 57 -18.30 -3.98 6.70
C SER A 57 -18.92 -4.82 5.58
N LEU A 58 -19.43 -4.16 4.53
CA LEU A 58 -19.94 -4.83 3.33
C LEU A 58 -18.84 -5.66 2.65
N LEU A 59 -17.68 -5.05 2.44
CA LEU A 59 -16.55 -5.68 1.78
C LEU A 59 -15.98 -6.86 2.59
N GLN A 60 -15.91 -6.75 3.93
CA GLN A 60 -15.53 -7.90 4.76
C GLN A 60 -16.52 -9.06 4.63
N THR A 61 -17.82 -8.76 4.59
CA THR A 61 -18.85 -9.79 4.45
C THR A 61 -18.80 -10.44 3.07
N ILE A 62 -18.80 -9.64 2.01
CA ILE A 62 -18.93 -10.17 0.65
C ILE A 62 -17.56 -10.61 0.11
N MET A 63 -16.62 -9.68 0.00
CA MET A 63 -15.34 -9.91 -0.67
C MET A 63 -14.38 -10.77 0.15
N LEU A 64 -14.51 -10.87 1.48
CA LEU A 64 -13.63 -11.72 2.28
C LEU A 64 -14.30 -13.01 2.77
N THR A 65 -15.62 -13.01 3.00
CA THR A 65 -16.32 -14.17 3.56
C THR A 65 -17.14 -14.94 2.51
N LEU A 66 -18.02 -14.27 1.77
CA LEU A 66 -18.88 -14.94 0.78
C LEU A 66 -18.13 -15.38 -0.47
N TYR A 67 -17.21 -14.55 -0.97
CA TYR A 67 -16.33 -14.87 -2.09
C TYR A 67 -15.13 -15.67 -1.61
N TYR A 68 -15.38 -16.95 -1.32
CA TYR A 68 -14.37 -17.90 -0.85
C TYR A 68 -13.09 -17.86 -1.73
N PRO A 69 -11.89 -18.10 -1.18
CA PRO A 69 -10.63 -18.11 -1.95
C PRO A 69 -10.52 -19.35 -2.85
N ASN A 70 -11.42 -19.44 -3.83
CA ASN A 70 -11.41 -20.39 -4.93
C ASN A 70 -11.54 -19.61 -6.25
N VAL A 71 -11.43 -20.32 -7.37
CA VAL A 71 -11.47 -19.73 -8.71
C VAL A 71 -12.75 -18.91 -8.95
N ARG A 72 -13.90 -19.40 -8.47
CA ARG A 72 -15.18 -18.69 -8.62
C ARG A 72 -15.23 -17.40 -7.81
N GLY A 73 -14.85 -17.43 -6.53
CA GLY A 73 -14.84 -16.24 -5.68
C GLY A 73 -13.84 -15.19 -6.15
N GLU A 74 -12.69 -15.62 -6.66
CA GLU A 74 -11.71 -14.73 -7.29
C GLU A 74 -12.31 -14.04 -8.52
N ARG A 75 -12.94 -14.81 -9.41
CA ARG A 75 -13.63 -14.27 -10.59
C ARG A 75 -14.71 -13.26 -10.22
N LEU A 76 -15.55 -13.55 -9.25
CA LEU A 76 -16.61 -12.63 -8.81
C LEU A 76 -16.02 -11.33 -8.24
N ALA A 77 -14.97 -11.43 -7.43
CA ALA A 77 -14.27 -10.26 -6.90
C ALA A 77 -13.68 -9.37 -8.01
N LEU A 78 -13.11 -10.00 -9.04
CA LEU A 78 -12.58 -9.32 -10.22
C LEU A 78 -13.69 -8.64 -11.04
N ILE A 79 -14.85 -9.28 -11.23
CA ILE A 79 -16.00 -8.66 -11.90
C ILE A 79 -16.51 -7.44 -11.13
N VAL A 80 -16.59 -7.51 -9.80
CA VAL A 80 -16.95 -6.34 -8.96
C VAL A 80 -15.97 -5.19 -9.21
N LEU A 81 -14.66 -5.46 -9.15
CA LEU A 81 -13.65 -4.43 -9.37
C LEU A 81 -13.69 -3.84 -10.78
N GLN A 82 -13.88 -4.67 -11.80
CA GLN A 82 -13.96 -4.23 -13.18
C GLN A 82 -15.18 -3.34 -13.40
N SER A 83 -16.34 -3.72 -12.87
CA SER A 83 -17.57 -2.92 -12.95
C SER A 83 -17.42 -1.57 -12.24
N LEU A 84 -16.88 -1.56 -11.02
CA LEU A 84 -16.57 -0.32 -10.30
C LEU A 84 -15.55 0.53 -11.05
N MET A 85 -14.55 -0.08 -11.67
CA MET A 85 -13.51 0.63 -12.42
C MET A 85 -14.10 1.33 -13.64
N SER A 86 -14.89 0.62 -14.45
CA SER A 86 -15.55 1.18 -15.64
C SER A 86 -16.49 2.34 -15.28
N SER A 87 -17.38 2.14 -14.28
CA SER A 87 -18.26 3.21 -13.78
C SER A 87 -17.46 4.45 -13.35
N ARG A 88 -16.34 4.25 -12.66
CA ARG A 88 -15.47 5.36 -12.24
C ARG A 88 -14.82 6.07 -13.42
N PHE A 89 -14.28 5.34 -14.40
CA PHE A 89 -13.69 5.94 -15.61
C PHE A 89 -14.69 6.77 -16.42
N GLU A 90 -15.96 6.36 -16.45
CA GLU A 90 -17.04 7.15 -17.06
C GLU A 90 -17.32 8.46 -16.31
N SER A 91 -17.25 8.42 -14.98
CA SER A 91 -17.60 9.54 -14.11
C SER A 91 -16.51 10.61 -13.96
N ILE A 92 -15.24 10.27 -14.18
CA ILE A 92 -14.11 11.19 -13.94
C ILE A 92 -13.78 12.03 -15.18
N SER A 93 -13.41 13.30 -14.95
CA SER A 93 -12.93 14.21 -15.99
C SER A 93 -11.41 14.30 -16.07
N ASP A 94 -10.71 13.84 -15.03
CA ASP A 94 -9.26 13.88 -14.91
C ASP A 94 -8.73 12.53 -14.41
N LEU A 95 -7.71 12.01 -15.09
CA LEU A 95 -7.15 10.69 -14.83
C LEU A 95 -6.57 10.58 -13.42
N SER A 96 -5.99 11.67 -12.90
CA SER A 96 -5.42 11.68 -11.55
C SER A 96 -6.48 11.43 -10.46
N SER A 97 -7.76 11.71 -10.73
CA SER A 97 -8.84 11.55 -9.75
C SER A 97 -9.30 10.10 -9.56
N LEU A 98 -8.88 9.15 -10.41
CA LEU A 98 -9.33 7.76 -10.39
C LEU A 98 -9.13 7.09 -9.01
N LEU A 99 -7.92 7.22 -8.45
CA LEU A 99 -7.51 6.55 -7.21
C LEU A 99 -7.14 7.52 -6.08
N ASN A 100 -7.17 8.83 -6.31
CA ASN A 100 -6.80 9.83 -5.31
C ASN A 100 -7.89 10.11 -4.26
N GLN A 101 -9.14 9.70 -4.52
CA GLN A 101 -10.27 9.91 -3.62
C GLN A 101 -10.63 8.62 -2.86
N ASN A 102 -11.07 8.76 -1.62
CA ASN A 102 -11.63 7.67 -0.83
C ASN A 102 -12.97 7.21 -1.43
N THR A 103 -12.92 6.29 -2.40
CA THR A 103 -14.07 5.83 -3.20
C THR A 103 -14.37 4.36 -2.96
N ALA A 104 -15.55 3.92 -3.40
CA ALA A 104 -15.93 2.51 -3.40
C ALA A 104 -14.95 1.62 -4.18
N LEU A 105 -14.48 2.09 -5.34
CA LEU A 105 -13.45 1.43 -6.13
C LEU A 105 -12.16 1.25 -5.32
N LEU A 106 -11.63 2.32 -4.73
CA LEU A 106 -10.37 2.26 -3.98
C LEU A 106 -10.48 1.32 -2.76
N ARG A 107 -11.59 1.38 -2.03
CA ARG A 107 -11.85 0.49 -0.87
C ARG A 107 -11.97 -0.96 -1.27
N SER A 108 -12.69 -1.23 -2.35
CA SER A 108 -12.84 -2.58 -2.90
C SER A 108 -11.50 -3.13 -3.40
N LEU A 109 -10.70 -2.29 -4.08
CA LEU A 109 -9.37 -2.64 -4.56
C LEU A 109 -8.44 -3.00 -3.40
N ILE A 110 -8.33 -2.14 -2.38
CA ILE A 110 -7.49 -2.42 -1.21
C ILE A 110 -7.93 -3.70 -0.50
N THR A 111 -9.24 -3.94 -0.40
CA THR A 111 -9.77 -5.18 0.21
C THR A 111 -9.40 -6.40 -0.62
N TYR A 112 -9.54 -6.34 -1.94
CA TYR A 112 -9.14 -7.40 -2.85
C TYR A 112 -7.64 -7.72 -2.75
N LEU A 113 -6.79 -6.69 -2.73
CA LEU A 113 -5.33 -6.84 -2.62
C LEU A 113 -4.88 -7.53 -1.31
N ARG A 114 -5.74 -7.54 -0.28
CA ARG A 114 -5.50 -8.21 1.01
C ARG A 114 -5.97 -9.67 1.04
N ARG A 115 -6.61 -10.17 -0.01
CA ARG A 115 -7.00 -11.59 -0.12
C ARG A 115 -5.77 -12.50 -0.19
N THR A 116 -6.00 -13.80 -0.04
CA THR A 116 -4.96 -14.84 0.03
C THR A 116 -3.87 -14.74 -1.06
N PRO A 117 -4.19 -14.51 -2.36
CA PRO A 117 -3.14 -14.39 -3.39
C PRO A 117 -2.19 -13.22 -3.14
N GLY A 118 -2.73 -12.04 -2.82
CA GLY A 118 -1.94 -10.84 -2.49
C GLY A 118 -1.12 -11.04 -1.22
N GLN A 119 -1.69 -11.65 -0.18
CA GLN A 119 -0.96 -11.96 1.05
C GLN A 119 0.19 -12.96 0.81
N THR A 120 -0.05 -13.99 0.01
CA THR A 120 0.96 -15.01 -0.33
C THR A 120 2.12 -14.38 -1.09
N TYR A 121 1.79 -13.51 -2.05
CA TYR A 121 2.77 -12.73 -2.78
C TYR A 121 3.61 -11.83 -1.86
N LEU A 122 2.99 -11.07 -0.94
CA LEU A 122 3.72 -10.22 0.01
C LEU A 122 4.65 -11.06 0.93
N LYS A 123 4.19 -12.22 1.39
CA LYS A 123 5.00 -13.13 2.21
C LYS A 123 6.24 -13.62 1.45
N ALA A 124 6.11 -13.91 0.16
CA ALA A 124 7.24 -14.32 -0.66
C ALA A 124 8.18 -13.15 -1.00
N ALA A 125 7.62 -12.03 -1.48
CA ALA A 125 8.40 -10.94 -2.07
C ALA A 125 9.05 -10.01 -1.05
N ILE A 126 8.40 -9.69 0.07
CA ILE A 126 8.89 -8.65 1.00
C ILE A 126 9.23 -9.17 2.40
N ALA A 127 8.57 -10.23 2.89
CA ALA A 127 8.80 -10.69 4.27
C ALA A 127 10.27 -11.01 4.59
N PRO A 128 11.07 -11.67 3.71
CA PRO A 128 12.49 -11.93 3.99
C PRO A 128 13.31 -10.65 4.21
N ARG A 129 13.00 -9.58 3.46
CA ARG A 129 13.69 -8.29 3.57
C ARG A 129 13.26 -7.53 4.82
N VAL A 130 11.95 -7.56 5.14
CA VAL A 130 11.41 -6.98 6.37
C VAL A 130 12.00 -7.67 7.60
N LYS A 131 12.03 -9.00 7.65
CA LYS A 131 12.55 -9.77 8.80
C LYS A 131 14.00 -9.39 9.13
N ARG A 132 14.89 -9.39 8.13
CA ARG A 132 16.30 -9.00 8.32
C ARG A 132 16.45 -7.56 8.84
N LEU A 133 15.60 -6.64 8.40
CA LEU A 133 15.64 -5.26 8.90
C LEU A 133 15.12 -5.16 10.33
N VAL A 134 14.11 -5.95 10.70
CA VAL A 134 13.54 -5.99 12.05
C VAL A 134 14.51 -6.60 13.06
N GLU A 135 15.31 -7.59 12.65
CA GLU A 135 16.38 -8.19 13.45
C GLU A 135 17.50 -7.18 13.79
N CYS A 136 17.70 -6.14 12.97
CA CYS A 136 18.65 -5.05 13.20
C CYS A 136 18.03 -3.92 14.05
N ASP A 137 17.56 -4.23 15.26
CA ASP A 137 16.80 -3.30 16.11
C ASP A 137 17.56 -2.05 16.59
N HIS A 138 18.89 -2.15 16.69
CA HIS A 138 19.81 -1.07 17.05
C HIS A 138 20.20 -0.15 15.87
N LEU A 139 19.87 -0.53 14.63
CA LEU A 139 20.26 0.22 13.44
C LEU A 139 19.41 1.48 13.26
N ASN A 140 19.96 2.62 13.66
CA ASN A 140 19.32 3.92 13.54
C ASN A 140 19.67 4.64 12.23
N LEU A 141 18.71 4.71 11.31
CA LEU A 141 18.81 5.40 10.01
C LEU A 141 18.03 6.72 9.97
N GLU A 142 17.94 7.41 11.11
CA GLU A 142 17.39 8.76 11.17
C GLU A 142 18.23 9.75 10.34
N ILE A 143 17.56 10.47 9.43
CA ILE A 143 18.17 11.48 8.54
C ILE A 143 17.65 12.91 8.79
N SER A 144 16.76 13.12 9.78
CA SER A 144 16.31 14.46 10.17
C SER A 144 17.45 15.22 10.87
N PRO A 145 17.90 16.38 10.35
CA PRO A 145 19.04 17.12 10.92
C PRO A 145 18.94 17.38 12.41
N VAL A 146 17.79 17.91 12.86
CA VAL A 146 17.54 18.20 14.28
C VAL A 146 17.62 16.95 15.14
N LYS A 147 17.07 15.81 14.68
CA LYS A 147 17.08 14.57 15.45
C LYS A 147 18.48 13.95 15.49
N VAL A 148 19.23 14.02 14.40
CA VAL A 148 20.62 13.58 14.35
C VAL A 148 21.50 14.42 15.27
N TYR A 149 21.34 15.75 15.25
CA TYR A 149 22.06 16.66 16.15
C TYR A 149 21.79 16.32 17.62
N ASN A 150 20.53 16.17 18.01
CA ASN A 150 20.17 15.82 19.38
C ASN A 150 20.72 14.44 19.81
N GLN A 151 20.76 13.47 18.89
CA GLN A 151 21.39 12.16 19.15
C GLN A 151 22.90 12.29 19.35
N MET A 152 23.56 13.10 18.52
CA MET A 152 24.98 13.40 18.64
C MET A 152 25.31 14.05 19.98
N LEU A 153 24.52 15.05 20.43
CA LEU A 153 24.66 15.65 21.76
C LEU A 153 24.54 14.62 22.88
N THR A 154 23.53 13.74 22.78
CA THR A 154 23.30 12.69 23.78
C THR A 154 24.47 11.72 23.84
N GLN A 155 25.04 11.36 22.70
CA GLN A 155 26.20 10.46 22.63
C GLN A 155 27.46 11.13 23.21
N ILE A 156 27.74 12.39 22.86
CA ILE A 156 28.88 13.15 23.41
C ILE A 156 28.77 13.27 24.93
N GLN A 157 27.57 13.56 25.44
CA GLN A 157 27.31 13.66 26.88
C GLN A 157 27.49 12.32 27.60
N ALA A 158 27.14 11.21 26.95
CA ALA A 158 27.34 9.86 27.49
C ALA A 158 28.83 9.48 27.51
N ASP A 159 29.58 9.85 26.47
CA ASP A 159 31.00 9.48 26.31
C ASP A 159 31.94 10.35 27.18
N ILE A 160 31.65 11.65 27.28
CA ILE A 160 32.51 12.65 27.96
C ILE A 160 32.03 12.95 29.39
N GLY A 161 30.78 12.62 29.72
CA GLY A 161 30.16 12.94 31.01
C GLY A 161 29.72 14.40 31.18
N THR A 162 30.14 15.31 30.29
CA THR A 162 29.64 16.70 30.19
C THR A 162 29.63 17.19 28.74
N LEU A 163 28.61 17.98 28.37
CA LEU A 163 28.57 18.67 27.08
C LEU A 163 29.60 19.81 27.02
N PRO A 164 30.36 19.93 25.91
CA PRO A 164 31.27 21.06 25.69
C PRO A 164 30.52 22.40 25.79
N SER A 165 31.10 23.39 26.45
CA SER A 165 30.48 24.71 26.68
C SER A 165 30.17 25.48 25.39
N GLY A 166 30.86 25.18 24.29
CA GLY A 166 30.64 25.80 22.99
C GLY A 166 29.58 25.14 22.10
N LEU A 167 28.98 24.00 22.50
CA LEU A 167 27.97 23.33 21.69
C LEU A 167 26.55 23.79 22.06
N PRO A 168 25.77 24.35 21.12
CA PRO A 168 24.37 24.71 21.36
C PRO A 168 23.53 23.48 21.73
N ARG A 169 22.65 23.60 22.75
CA ARG A 169 21.77 22.49 23.16
C ARG A 169 20.51 22.36 22.30
N HIS A 170 20.09 23.48 21.72
CA HIS A 170 18.94 23.56 20.85
C HIS A 170 19.35 24.35 19.61
N VAL A 171 19.12 23.76 18.45
CA VAL A 171 19.43 24.35 17.14
C VAL A 171 18.18 24.29 16.28
N SER A 172 18.04 25.25 15.37
CA SER A 172 17.03 25.18 14.32
C SER A 172 17.38 24.07 13.31
N ALA A 173 16.43 23.73 12.44
CA ALA A 173 16.68 22.77 11.36
C ALA A 173 17.81 23.22 10.44
N ASP A 174 17.83 24.49 10.07
CA ASP A 174 18.86 25.07 9.18
C ASP A 174 20.25 25.03 9.83
N THR A 175 20.35 25.37 11.12
CA THR A 175 21.63 25.31 11.84
C THR A 175 22.11 23.87 12.00
N ALA A 176 21.22 22.93 12.31
CA ALA A 176 21.58 21.50 12.38
C ALA A 176 22.03 20.95 11.03
N GLU A 177 21.43 21.42 9.93
CA GLU A 177 21.75 20.98 8.59
C GLU A 177 23.12 21.47 8.09
N LEU A 178 23.59 22.62 8.59
CA LEU A 178 24.91 23.17 8.28
C LEU A 178 26.05 22.57 9.12
N ASP A 179 25.74 21.82 10.19
CA ASP A 179 26.75 21.19 11.05
C ASP A 179 27.49 20.06 10.29
N PRO A 180 28.84 20.12 10.14
CA PRO A 180 29.60 19.13 9.38
C PRO A 180 29.51 17.70 9.93
N ASN A 181 29.40 17.53 11.24
CA ASN A 181 29.28 16.21 11.86
C ASN A 181 27.89 15.63 11.59
N VAL A 182 26.85 16.45 11.69
CA VAL A 182 25.48 16.05 11.32
C VAL A 182 25.41 15.66 9.85
N GLN A 183 26.02 16.44 8.96
CA GLN A 183 26.08 16.13 7.52
C GLN A 183 26.77 14.80 7.25
N ALA A 184 27.92 14.53 7.89
CA ALA A 184 28.63 13.27 7.74
C ALA A 184 27.80 12.06 8.19
N ILE A 185 27.14 12.16 9.36
CA ILE A 185 26.25 11.11 9.88
C ILE A 185 25.06 10.89 8.93
N ILE A 186 24.42 11.96 8.46
CA ILE A 186 23.29 11.88 7.53
C ILE A 186 23.73 11.25 6.20
N ALA A 187 24.89 11.62 5.66
CA ALA A 187 25.40 11.06 4.41
C ALA A 187 25.56 9.54 4.50
N GLN A 188 26.23 9.05 5.56
CA GLN A 188 26.41 7.61 5.78
C GLN A 188 25.07 6.87 5.93
N ARG A 189 24.14 7.41 6.74
CA ARG A 189 22.81 6.82 6.94
C ARG A 189 21.98 6.83 5.65
N THR A 190 22.10 7.89 4.86
CA THR A 190 21.43 8.02 3.55
C THR A 190 21.90 6.94 2.60
N THR A 191 23.21 6.74 2.44
CA THR A 191 23.77 5.66 1.61
C THR A 191 23.26 4.29 2.05
N MET A 192 23.25 4.01 3.36
CA MET A 192 22.75 2.74 3.87
C MET A 192 21.25 2.55 3.62
N LEU A 193 20.45 3.59 3.87
CA LEU A 193 19.01 3.60 3.63
C LEU A 193 18.69 3.35 2.14
N GLN A 194 19.41 4.02 1.23
CA GLN A 194 19.27 3.80 -0.21
C GLN A 194 19.62 2.38 -0.61
N GLY A 195 20.71 1.81 -0.07
CA GLY A 195 21.07 0.42 -0.31
C GLY A 195 20.01 -0.57 0.16
N ILE A 196 19.38 -0.33 1.31
CA ILE A 196 18.27 -1.15 1.81
C ILE A 196 17.05 -1.02 0.88
N ALA A 197 16.67 0.21 0.52
CA ALA A 197 15.53 0.45 -0.37
C ALA A 197 15.75 -0.18 -1.76
N ASP A 198 16.95 -0.07 -2.32
CA ASP A 198 17.34 -0.71 -3.59
C ASP A 198 17.21 -2.24 -3.52
N SER A 199 17.55 -2.85 -2.38
CA SER A 199 17.39 -4.29 -2.17
C SER A 199 15.93 -4.72 -2.17
N PHE A 200 15.04 -3.96 -1.52
CA PHE A 200 13.59 -4.23 -1.58
C PHE A 200 13.05 -4.04 -3.00
N LEU A 201 13.40 -2.92 -3.64
CA LEU A 201 12.90 -2.61 -4.97
C LEU A 201 13.35 -3.64 -6.00
N SER A 202 14.60 -4.10 -5.90
CA SER A 202 15.13 -5.12 -6.81
C SER A 202 14.38 -6.44 -6.66
N GLU A 203 14.08 -6.88 -5.43
CA GLU A 203 13.26 -8.07 -5.21
C GLU A 203 11.85 -7.93 -5.81
N LEU A 204 11.23 -6.77 -5.65
CA LEU A 204 9.88 -6.49 -6.16
C LEU A 204 9.78 -6.41 -7.68
N THR A 205 10.90 -6.18 -8.37
CA THR A 205 10.95 -5.90 -9.81
C THR A 205 11.69 -6.96 -10.61
N ILE A 206 12.25 -7.98 -9.95
CA ILE A 206 13.04 -9.03 -10.62
C ILE A 206 12.18 -10.01 -11.42
N ASN A 207 10.94 -10.23 -11.00
CA ASN A 207 10.05 -11.21 -11.61
C ASN A 207 8.58 -10.79 -11.53
N GLU A 208 8.10 -10.17 -12.60
CA GLU A 208 6.69 -9.81 -12.78
C GLU A 208 5.74 -11.02 -12.78
N ALA A 209 6.21 -12.20 -13.17
CA ALA A 209 5.37 -13.41 -13.21
C ALA A 209 4.99 -13.91 -11.81
N SER A 210 5.71 -13.48 -10.77
CA SER A 210 5.35 -13.76 -9.38
C SER A 210 4.16 -12.92 -8.89
N VAL A 211 3.83 -11.82 -9.57
CA VAL A 211 2.70 -10.95 -9.21
C VAL A 211 1.39 -11.68 -9.54
N PRO A 212 0.46 -11.81 -8.59
CA PRO A 212 -0.79 -12.52 -8.80
C PRO A 212 -1.56 -12.06 -10.05
N HIS A 213 -2.07 -13.01 -10.82
CA HIS A 213 -2.76 -12.76 -12.09
C HIS A 213 -3.82 -11.65 -11.99
N GLY A 214 -4.71 -11.71 -11.00
CA GLY A 214 -5.75 -10.69 -10.88
C GLY A 214 -5.24 -9.28 -10.55
N ILE A 215 -4.06 -9.13 -9.92
CA ILE A 215 -3.41 -7.82 -9.77
C ILE A 215 -2.94 -7.32 -11.12
N ARG A 216 -2.33 -8.20 -11.94
CA ARG A 216 -1.92 -7.85 -13.31
C ARG A 216 -3.11 -7.49 -14.20
N CYS A 217 -4.24 -8.19 -14.07
CA CYS A 217 -5.50 -7.83 -14.76
C CYS A 217 -5.96 -6.41 -14.40
N ILE A 218 -5.94 -6.05 -13.11
CA ILE A 218 -6.31 -4.70 -12.67
C ILE A 218 -5.38 -3.66 -13.28
N CYS A 219 -4.06 -3.91 -13.33
CA CYS A 219 -3.11 -3.02 -13.99
C CYS A 219 -3.41 -2.86 -15.48
N LYS A 220 -3.68 -3.98 -16.18
CA LYS A 220 -4.06 -4.00 -17.59
C LYS A 220 -5.34 -3.19 -17.85
N TRP A 221 -6.38 -3.37 -17.03
CA TRP A 221 -7.63 -2.62 -17.19
C TRP A 221 -7.45 -1.12 -16.99
N ILE A 222 -6.66 -0.71 -15.98
CA ILE A 222 -6.33 0.71 -15.79
C ILE A 222 -5.65 1.27 -17.04
N HIS A 223 -4.68 0.54 -17.57
CA HIS A 223 -3.94 0.94 -18.75
C HIS A 223 -4.84 1.07 -20.00
N GLU A 224 -5.64 0.04 -20.29
CA GLU A 224 -6.55 0.02 -21.45
C GLU A 224 -7.63 1.10 -21.36
N GLN A 225 -8.27 1.25 -20.20
CA GLN A 225 -9.32 2.27 -20.02
C GLN A 225 -8.75 3.69 -20.00
N ALA A 226 -7.55 3.89 -19.44
CA ALA A 226 -6.89 5.19 -19.48
C ALA A 226 -6.57 5.61 -20.92
N LEU A 227 -5.99 4.72 -21.74
CA LEU A 227 -5.72 5.02 -23.15
C LEU A 227 -7.00 5.24 -23.96
N GLY A 228 -8.05 4.47 -23.71
CA GLY A 228 -9.33 4.62 -24.41
C GLY A 228 -10.07 5.92 -24.06
N ARG A 229 -10.03 6.34 -22.79
CA ARG A 229 -10.84 7.48 -22.30
C ARG A 229 -10.07 8.81 -22.27
N PHE A 230 -8.75 8.75 -22.12
CA PHE A 230 -7.85 9.90 -21.98
C PHE A 230 -6.73 9.81 -23.03
N PRO A 231 -7.00 10.12 -24.31
CA PRO A 231 -6.01 9.98 -25.38
C PRO A 231 -4.79 10.90 -25.22
N ASN A 232 -4.91 11.95 -24.40
CA ASN A 232 -3.82 12.87 -24.08
C ASN A 232 -3.06 12.49 -22.81
N ALA A 233 -3.44 11.41 -22.12
CA ALA A 233 -2.73 10.94 -20.94
C ALA A 233 -1.33 10.48 -21.33
N SER A 234 -0.32 10.97 -20.62
CA SER A 234 1.05 10.52 -20.81
C SER A 234 1.24 9.11 -20.24
N GLU A 235 2.19 8.35 -20.80
CA GLU A 235 2.59 7.05 -20.25
C GLU A 235 2.97 7.14 -18.77
N ARG A 236 3.55 8.27 -18.35
CA ARG A 236 3.93 8.53 -16.96
C ARG A 236 2.73 8.66 -16.04
N GLU A 237 1.65 9.30 -16.47
CA GLU A 237 0.40 9.41 -15.69
C GLU A 237 -0.26 8.05 -15.51
N ILE A 238 -0.28 7.23 -16.57
CA ILE A 238 -0.81 5.86 -16.53
C ILE A 238 0.06 4.98 -15.63
N SER A 239 1.39 5.03 -15.81
CA SER A 239 2.38 4.34 -14.95
C SER A 239 2.22 4.74 -13.48
N SER A 240 1.96 6.01 -13.18
CA SER A 240 1.71 6.52 -11.82
C SER A 240 0.46 5.91 -11.19
N LEU A 241 -0.63 5.73 -11.95
CA LEU A 241 -1.84 5.05 -11.45
C LEU A 241 -1.58 3.57 -11.16
N ILE A 242 -0.92 2.87 -12.08
CA ILE A 242 -0.54 1.46 -11.88
C ILE A 242 0.39 1.33 -10.67
N GLY A 243 1.35 2.24 -10.55
CA GLY A 243 2.25 2.35 -9.40
C GLY A 243 1.51 2.65 -8.10
N THR A 244 0.39 3.37 -8.16
CA THR A 244 -0.48 3.58 -7.00
C THR A 244 -1.18 2.30 -6.57
N VAL A 245 -1.65 1.48 -7.51
CA VAL A 245 -2.21 0.15 -7.17
C VAL A 245 -1.12 -0.74 -6.55
N TYR A 246 0.02 -0.84 -7.20
CA TYR A 246 1.06 -1.78 -6.80
C TYR A 246 1.83 -1.31 -5.56
N PHE A 247 2.45 -0.13 -5.58
CA PHE A 247 3.23 0.35 -4.44
C PHE A 247 2.35 0.93 -3.33
N THR A 248 1.46 1.87 -3.64
CA THR A 248 0.69 2.59 -2.60
C THR A 248 -0.35 1.70 -1.92
N CYS A 249 -1.09 0.88 -2.68
CA CYS A 249 -2.20 0.10 -2.13
C CYS A 249 -1.79 -1.30 -1.63
N LEU A 250 -0.79 -1.94 -2.27
CA LEU A 250 -0.37 -3.30 -1.92
C LEU A 250 0.93 -3.32 -1.09
N ILE A 251 2.04 -2.78 -1.61
CA ILE A 251 3.37 -2.95 -0.98
C ILE A 251 3.56 -2.06 0.25
N ASN A 252 3.36 -0.75 0.15
CA ASN A 252 3.69 0.23 1.19
C ASN A 252 2.98 -0.03 2.52
N PRO A 253 1.67 -0.37 2.55
CA PRO A 253 0.98 -0.70 3.80
C PRO A 253 1.59 -1.92 4.50
N ALA A 254 2.03 -2.92 3.73
CA ALA A 254 2.65 -4.13 4.24
C ALA A 254 4.08 -3.88 4.76
N ILE A 255 4.81 -2.93 4.16
CA ILE A 255 6.11 -2.47 4.67
C ILE A 255 5.94 -1.67 5.97
N VAL A 256 4.96 -0.76 6.04
CA VAL A 256 4.74 0.13 7.20
C VAL A 256 4.20 -0.63 8.41
N ALA A 257 3.31 -1.59 8.19
CA ALA A 257 2.65 -2.38 9.24
C ALA A 257 2.83 -3.89 9.03
N PRO A 258 4.07 -4.41 9.05
CA PRO A 258 4.35 -5.79 8.62
C PRO A 258 3.68 -6.86 9.49
N HIS A 259 3.45 -6.58 10.77
CA HIS A 259 2.72 -7.47 11.69
C HIS A 259 1.24 -7.61 11.32
N ALA A 260 0.59 -6.52 10.90
CA ALA A 260 -0.81 -6.53 10.48
C ALA A 260 -1.00 -7.34 9.18
N TYR A 261 0.05 -7.45 8.37
CA TYR A 261 0.09 -8.26 7.15
C TYR A 261 0.67 -9.67 7.38
N GLN A 262 0.96 -10.05 8.64
CA GLN A 262 1.53 -11.34 9.03
C GLN A 262 2.86 -11.66 8.34
N LEU A 263 3.69 -10.64 8.09
CA LEU A 263 5.03 -10.81 7.52
C LEU A 263 6.07 -11.11 8.60
N ILE A 264 5.81 -10.66 9.82
CA ILE A 264 6.64 -10.84 11.01
C ILE A 264 5.76 -11.10 12.23
N GLU A 265 6.38 -11.55 13.31
CA GLU A 265 5.75 -11.68 14.62
C GLU A 265 5.97 -10.39 15.42
N GLY A 266 4.89 -9.85 16.00
CA GLY A 266 4.95 -8.67 16.86
C GLY A 266 5.25 -7.34 16.14
N ILE A 267 5.14 -6.25 16.89
CA ILE A 267 5.35 -4.89 16.36
C ILE A 267 6.87 -4.61 16.31
N PRO A 268 7.43 -4.11 15.19
CA PRO A 268 8.85 -3.78 15.11
C PRO A 268 9.28 -2.72 16.14
N ALA A 269 10.53 -2.81 16.58
CA ALA A 269 11.16 -1.78 17.40
C ALA A 269 11.19 -0.40 16.71
N ARG A 270 11.48 0.64 17.50
CA ARG A 270 11.40 2.05 17.05
C ARG A 270 12.20 2.33 15.78
N TYR A 271 13.45 1.86 15.68
CA TYR A 271 14.32 2.16 14.54
C TYR A 271 13.90 1.41 13.27
N PRO A 272 13.74 0.07 13.26
CA PRO A 272 13.26 -0.65 12.07
C PRO A 272 11.90 -0.13 11.58
N ARG A 273 10.95 0.14 12.49
CA ARG A 273 9.64 0.71 12.13
C ARG A 273 9.77 2.02 11.37
N ARG A 274 10.69 2.88 11.83
CA ARG A 274 10.94 4.17 11.18
C ARG A 274 11.62 4.00 9.83
N THR A 275 12.61 3.12 9.74
CA THR A 275 13.29 2.79 8.48
C THR A 275 12.30 2.26 7.44
N LEU A 276 11.44 1.31 7.82
CA LEU A 276 10.37 0.79 6.96
C LEU A 276 9.44 1.90 6.46
N THR A 277 9.06 2.82 7.35
CA THR A 277 8.24 3.99 6.98
C THR A 277 8.94 4.87 5.95
N THR A 278 10.24 5.10 6.11
CA THR A 278 11.03 5.89 5.15
C THR A 278 11.13 5.17 3.80
N ILE A 279 11.35 3.85 3.79
CA ILE A 279 11.38 3.04 2.55
C ILE A 279 10.04 3.15 1.80
N ALA A 280 8.92 3.00 2.50
CA ALA A 280 7.59 3.14 1.89
C ALA A 280 7.40 4.54 1.26
N ARG A 281 7.89 5.61 1.91
CA ARG A 281 7.88 6.97 1.33
C ARG A 281 8.79 7.09 0.10
N MET A 282 9.95 6.46 0.10
CA MET A 282 10.83 6.43 -1.08
C MET A 282 10.14 5.76 -2.27
N PHE A 283 9.41 4.65 -2.02
CA PHE A 283 8.61 3.98 -3.05
C PHE A 283 7.42 4.82 -3.50
N GLN A 284 6.76 5.52 -2.58
CA GLN A 284 5.69 6.46 -2.91
C GLN A 284 6.16 7.52 -3.91
N ARG A 285 7.35 8.07 -3.72
CA ARG A 285 7.94 9.09 -4.61
C ARG A 285 8.34 8.57 -5.99
N LEU A 286 8.61 7.26 -6.14
CA LEU A 286 8.88 6.67 -7.46
C LEU A 286 7.64 6.64 -8.35
N VAL A 287 6.46 6.48 -7.73
CA VAL A 287 5.21 6.28 -8.44
C VAL A 287 4.34 7.52 -8.51
N THR A 288 4.40 8.42 -7.53
CA THR A 288 3.58 9.63 -7.54
C THR A 288 4.40 10.87 -7.89
N SER A 289 3.83 11.73 -8.74
CA SER A 289 4.30 13.09 -8.99
C SER A 289 3.91 14.01 -7.81
N LEU A 290 4.21 13.59 -6.58
CA LEU A 290 4.06 14.46 -5.43
C LEU A 290 4.97 15.67 -5.65
N PRO A 291 4.48 16.91 -5.46
CA PRO A 291 5.37 18.05 -5.39
C PRO A 291 6.45 17.75 -4.33
N PRO A 292 7.68 18.24 -4.49
CA PRO A 292 8.71 18.08 -3.48
C PRO A 292 8.23 18.70 -2.16
N ASP A 293 7.64 17.88 -1.29
CA ASP A 293 7.03 18.34 -0.05
C ASP A 293 8.08 18.86 0.94
N GLN A 294 7.60 19.67 1.88
CA GLN A 294 8.26 20.58 2.86
C GLN A 294 9.38 20.00 3.75
N GLU A 295 9.86 18.78 3.51
CA GLU A 295 10.94 18.13 4.25
C GLU A 295 12.22 18.11 3.41
N ALA A 296 13.02 19.18 3.45
CA ALA A 296 14.29 19.33 2.72
C ALA A 296 15.23 18.11 2.84
N HIS A 297 15.19 17.40 3.96
CA HIS A 297 15.98 16.19 4.18
C HIS A 297 15.55 14.98 3.34
N ILE A 298 14.30 14.91 2.87
CA ILE A 298 13.83 13.90 1.90
C ILE A 298 14.37 14.22 0.49
N ALA A 299 14.72 15.47 0.18
CA ALA A 299 15.40 15.80 -1.08
C ALA A 299 16.75 15.08 -1.22
N LYS A 300 17.43 14.78 -0.12
CA LYS A 300 18.68 13.97 -0.10
C LYS A 300 18.49 12.55 -0.62
N LEU A 301 17.24 12.09 -0.76
CA LEU A 301 16.90 10.79 -1.35
C LEU A 301 16.52 10.90 -2.84
N SER A 302 16.62 12.07 -3.48
CA SER A 302 16.27 12.23 -4.90
C SER A 302 17.11 11.36 -5.82
N SER A 303 18.39 11.15 -5.49
CA SER A 303 19.28 10.28 -6.26
C SER A 303 18.79 8.83 -6.34
N PHE A 304 18.09 8.34 -5.30
CA PHE A 304 17.44 7.03 -5.35
C PHE A 304 16.27 7.02 -6.33
N THR A 305 15.45 8.08 -6.33
CA THR A 305 14.31 8.21 -7.26
C THR A 305 14.80 8.30 -8.69
N GLU A 306 15.73 9.21 -8.99
CA GLU A 306 16.33 9.41 -10.31
C GLU A 306 16.94 8.12 -10.88
N LYS A 307 17.71 7.40 -10.05
CA LYS A 307 18.35 6.12 -10.45
C LYS A 307 17.34 5.03 -10.79
N ASN A 308 16.21 4.96 -10.07
CA ASN A 308 15.29 3.83 -10.16
C ASN A 308 14.04 4.12 -11.01
N GLN A 309 13.84 5.36 -11.45
CA GLN A 309 12.62 5.79 -12.13
C GLN A 309 12.30 4.94 -13.36
N THR A 310 13.24 4.86 -14.30
CA THR A 310 13.10 4.09 -15.55
C THR A 310 12.84 2.60 -15.29
N LYS A 311 13.48 2.04 -14.26
CA LYS A 311 13.30 0.63 -13.88
C LYS A 311 11.87 0.37 -13.38
N VAL A 312 11.34 1.28 -12.57
CA VAL A 312 9.97 1.18 -12.06
C VAL A 312 8.95 1.35 -13.18
N ASP A 313 9.14 2.35 -14.05
CA ASP A 313 8.24 2.58 -15.19
C ASP A 313 8.21 1.38 -16.14
N GLY A 314 9.38 0.81 -16.47
CA GLY A 314 9.45 -0.42 -17.26
C GLY A 314 8.78 -1.62 -16.58
N PHE A 315 8.89 -1.74 -15.26
CA PHE A 315 8.20 -2.78 -14.50
C PHE A 315 6.67 -2.57 -14.49
N MET A 316 6.17 -1.33 -14.37
CA MET A 316 4.73 -1.04 -14.47
C MET A 316 4.16 -1.42 -15.84
N GLY A 317 4.90 -1.16 -16.93
CA GLY A 317 4.53 -1.60 -18.28
C GLY A 317 4.34 -3.12 -18.36
N LYS A 318 5.33 -3.88 -17.88
CA LYS A 318 5.28 -5.36 -17.84
C LYS A 318 4.12 -5.93 -17.01
N LEU A 319 3.69 -5.22 -15.96
CA LEU A 319 2.53 -5.65 -15.18
C LEU A 319 1.23 -5.63 -16.01
N CYS A 320 1.17 -4.81 -17.06
CA CYS A 320 -0.01 -4.69 -17.93
C CYS A 320 -0.04 -5.74 -19.05
N GLU A 321 1.09 -6.39 -19.34
CA GLU A 321 1.22 -7.41 -20.37
C GLU A 321 0.66 -8.76 -19.90
N VAL A 322 -0.66 -8.87 -19.82
CA VAL A 322 -1.36 -10.12 -19.47
C VAL A 322 -1.78 -10.85 -20.75
N ASN A 323 -1.24 -12.06 -20.94
CA ASN A 323 -1.54 -12.92 -22.08
C ASN A 323 -3.04 -13.25 -22.16
N GLU A 324 -3.59 -13.13 -23.36
CA GLU A 324 -5.03 -13.32 -23.59
C GLU A 324 -5.52 -14.75 -23.27
N GLN A 325 -4.62 -15.73 -23.39
CA GLN A 325 -4.90 -17.14 -23.08
C GLN A 325 -5.19 -17.37 -21.58
N ASP A 326 -4.60 -16.57 -20.68
CA ASP A 326 -4.89 -16.62 -19.24
C ASP A 326 -6.19 -15.89 -18.87
N THR A 327 -6.58 -14.88 -19.66
CA THR A 327 -7.88 -14.19 -19.54
C THR A 327 -9.06 -14.92 -20.18
N SER A 328 -8.79 -15.97 -20.97
CA SER A 328 -9.80 -16.72 -21.74
C SER A 328 -10.76 -17.57 -20.88
N SER A 329 -10.52 -17.68 -19.58
CA SER A 329 -11.51 -18.18 -18.61
C SER A 329 -12.39 -17.03 -18.08
N GLU A 330 -13.21 -16.49 -18.99
CA GLU A 330 -14.49 -15.81 -18.73
C GLU A 330 -14.53 -14.53 -17.86
N VAL A 331 -13.49 -13.67 -17.89
CA VAL A 331 -13.55 -12.32 -17.30
C VAL A 331 -13.72 -11.21 -18.36
N CYS A 332 -13.45 -11.48 -19.64
CA CYS A 332 -13.50 -10.47 -20.72
C CYS A 332 -14.78 -10.47 -21.59
N LEU A 333 -15.94 -10.93 -21.12
CA LEU A 333 -17.18 -10.82 -21.92
C LEU A 333 -17.88 -9.44 -21.84
N PHE A 334 -17.45 -8.55 -20.94
CA PHE A 334 -18.05 -7.21 -20.83
C PHE A 334 -17.41 -6.14 -21.73
N ALA A 335 -16.24 -6.38 -22.33
CA ALA A 335 -15.60 -5.40 -23.21
C ALA A 335 -16.14 -5.41 -24.66
N ALA A 336 -16.97 -6.38 -25.04
CA ALA A 336 -17.48 -6.53 -26.41
C ALA A 336 -18.99 -6.23 -26.56
N SER A 337 -19.65 -5.72 -25.52
CA SER A 337 -21.08 -5.43 -25.55
C SER A 337 -21.43 -4.16 -24.77
N SER A 338 -20.95 -3.01 -25.25
CA SER A 338 -21.48 -1.68 -24.93
C SER A 338 -21.24 -0.74 -26.10
#